data_AF-A0A2D0IZZ6-F1
#
_entry.id   AF-A0A2D0IZZ6-F1
#
_cell.length_a   1.000
_cell.length_b   1.000
_cell.length_c   1.000
_cell.angle_alpha   90.00
_cell.angle_beta   90.00
_cell.angle_gamma   90.00
#
_symmetry.space_group_name_H-M   'P 1'
#
loop_
_entity.id
_entity.type
_entity.pdbx_description
1 polymer ?
#
loop_
_entity_poly.entity_id
_entity_poly.type
_entity_poly.pdbx_seq_one_letter_code
_entity_poly.pdbx_strand_id
1 'polypeptide(L)'
;MQDKKPESKILEDNVVVVPTREYVKDAIIEHAQSRNHPYATQVEPGFVTLSNEADSDSEITVATSKAVKKAYDLANIANQNALNNNSNLYLEKKQNRADIPDKAEFVKNLGLSELVYRAVGNGPNQVPDMNSFDAKLNESGYQMLPSGLMIQWGVVIGSTSTIDVRKFSIPFKNKCFVVTGNYVRGGDWGQGISAEIRSKEEFLIIVHDSLGNWSGSRVQYIAIGY
;
A
#
# COMPACT_ATOMS: atom_id res chain seq x y z
N MET A 1 -19.66 80.76 45.42
CA MET A 1 -18.63 81.79 45.16
C MET A 1 -18.03 81.49 43.81
N GLN A 2 -18.27 82.39 42.87
CA GLN A 2 -17.69 82.61 41.54
C GLN A 2 -16.86 81.49 40.87
N ASP A 3 -17.33 81.07 39.69
CA ASP A 3 -16.52 80.56 38.59
C ASP A 3 -15.23 81.38 38.44
N LYS A 4 -14.08 80.80 38.81
CA LYS A 4 -12.74 81.34 38.53
C LYS A 4 -12.23 80.83 37.17
N LYS A 5 -13.08 80.84 36.15
CA LYS A 5 -12.60 80.68 34.77
C LYS A 5 -12.17 82.08 34.30
N PRO A 6 -10.88 82.35 34.04
CA PRO A 6 -10.53 83.61 33.42
C PRO A 6 -11.11 83.60 32.00
N GLU A 7 -12.22 84.32 31.80
CA GLU A 7 -12.69 84.65 30.47
C GLU A 7 -11.58 85.45 29.78
N SER A 8 -10.98 84.85 28.75
CA SER A 8 -9.97 85.50 27.92
C SER A 8 -10.64 86.62 27.11
N LYS A 9 -10.66 87.84 27.65
CA LYS A 9 -10.85 89.04 26.84
C LYS A 9 -9.49 89.58 26.47
N ILE A 10 -9.23 89.63 25.17
CA ILE A 10 -8.08 90.33 24.60
C ILE A 10 -8.32 91.82 24.87
N LEU A 11 -7.52 92.41 25.75
CA LEU A 11 -7.44 93.84 25.96
C LEU A 11 -6.01 94.25 25.58
N GLU A 12 -5.93 95.20 24.66
CA GLU A 12 -4.70 95.77 24.12
C GLU A 12 -3.91 96.48 25.23
N ASP A 13 -2.82 95.86 25.66
CA ASP A 13 -1.54 96.46 26.05
C ASP A 13 -0.68 95.35 26.68
N ASN A 14 0.64 95.46 26.63
CA ASN A 14 1.63 94.46 27.08
C ASN A 14 1.53 94.07 28.58
N VAL A 15 0.43 93.44 29.02
CA VAL A 15 0.20 92.90 30.35
C VAL A 15 0.29 91.39 30.28
N VAL A 16 1.30 90.82 30.93
CA VAL A 16 1.43 89.37 31.08
C VAL A 16 0.48 88.92 32.19
N VAL A 17 -0.63 88.29 31.80
CA VAL A 17 -1.53 87.62 32.76
C VAL A 17 -0.87 86.31 33.18
N VAL A 18 -0.30 86.26 34.38
CA VAL A 18 0.33 85.05 34.94
C VAL A 18 -0.70 84.31 35.82
N PRO A 19 -0.98 83.02 35.56
CA PRO A 19 -1.87 82.24 36.41
C PRO A 19 -1.33 82.12 37.84
N THR A 20 -2.22 82.02 38.83
CA THR A 20 -1.79 81.80 40.22
C THR A 20 -1.21 80.39 40.40
N ARG A 21 -0.25 80.24 41.32
CA ARG A 21 0.38 78.95 41.62
C ARG A 21 -0.62 77.88 42.08
N GLU A 22 -1.70 78.30 42.75
CA GLU A 22 -2.80 77.43 43.17
C GLU A 22 -3.57 76.90 41.95
N TYR A 23 -3.97 77.77 41.03
CA TYR A 23 -4.69 77.37 39.81
C TYR A 23 -3.89 76.37 38.98
N VAL A 24 -2.59 76.59 38.81
CA VAL A 24 -1.74 75.65 38.06
C VAL A 24 -1.66 74.28 38.75
N LYS A 25 -1.57 74.24 40.08
CA LYS A 25 -1.56 72.97 40.83
C LYS A 25 -2.89 72.24 40.70
N ASP A 26 -4.00 72.96 40.86
CA ASP A 26 -5.34 72.39 40.77
C ASP A 26 -5.60 71.82 39.36
N ALA A 27 -5.19 72.55 38.31
CA ALA A 27 -5.29 72.10 36.93
C ALA A 27 -4.43 70.87 36.62
N ILE A 28 -3.24 70.75 37.23
CA ILE A 28 -2.39 69.55 37.09
C ILE A 28 -3.03 68.34 37.79
N ILE A 29 -3.59 68.54 38.98
CA ILE A 29 -4.30 67.48 39.72
C ILE A 29 -5.52 67.01 38.93
N GLU A 30 -6.31 67.95 38.40
CA GLU A 30 -7.46 67.65 37.55
C GLU A 30 -7.03 66.91 36.28
N HIS A 31 -5.99 67.36 35.60
CA HIS A 31 -5.46 66.70 34.40
C HIS A 31 -4.99 65.26 34.69
N ALA A 32 -4.26 65.05 35.79
CA ALA A 32 -3.75 63.74 36.20
C ALA A 32 -4.86 62.75 36.60
N GLN A 33 -5.98 63.26 37.13
CA GLN A 33 -7.18 62.45 37.43
C GLN A 33 -8.07 62.26 36.21
N SER A 34 -8.04 63.20 35.26
CA SER A 34 -8.81 63.13 34.03
C SER A 34 -8.26 62.05 33.09
N ARG A 35 -9.16 61.47 32.30
CA ARG A 35 -8.79 60.61 31.17
C ARG A 35 -9.08 61.29 29.84
N ASN A 36 -9.00 62.62 29.80
CA ASN A 36 -9.31 63.42 28.63
C ASN A 36 -8.12 63.51 27.66
N HIS A 37 -7.68 62.33 27.20
CA HIS A 37 -6.71 62.18 26.12
C HIS A 37 -7.37 61.44 24.97
N PRO A 38 -6.97 61.69 23.71
CA PRO A 38 -7.49 60.95 22.56
C PRO A 38 -7.23 59.45 22.67
N TYR A 39 -8.01 58.66 21.94
CA TYR A 39 -7.75 57.22 21.78
C TYR A 39 -6.43 56.98 21.07
N ALA A 40 -5.72 55.92 21.45
CA ALA A 40 -4.51 55.52 20.73
C ALA A 40 -4.87 55.08 19.31
N THR A 41 -4.02 55.42 18.36
CA THR A 41 -4.07 54.91 16.98
C THR A 41 -2.82 54.08 16.71
N GLN A 42 -2.73 53.53 15.49
CA GLN A 42 -1.53 52.82 15.06
C GLN A 42 -0.30 53.74 14.89
N VAL A 43 -0.51 55.06 14.84
CA VAL A 43 0.53 56.06 14.57
C VAL A 43 0.74 57.01 15.75
N GLU A 44 -0.34 57.41 16.42
CA GLU A 44 -0.33 58.38 17.50
C GLU A 44 -0.68 57.73 18.85
N PRO A 45 0.08 58.02 19.92
CA PRO A 45 -0.20 57.46 21.25
C PRO A 45 -1.46 58.06 21.88
N GLY A 46 -2.16 57.27 22.72
CA GLY A 46 -3.38 57.68 23.42
C GLY A 46 -3.87 56.61 24.42
N PHE A 47 -5.11 56.72 24.90
CA PHE A 47 -5.70 55.67 25.75
C PHE A 47 -6.32 54.52 24.95
N VAL A 48 -6.28 53.32 25.51
CA VAL A 48 -6.89 52.12 24.93
C VAL A 48 -7.87 51.46 25.89
N THR A 49 -8.88 50.82 25.34
CA THR A 49 -9.79 49.92 26.06
C THR A 49 -9.38 48.48 25.79
N LEU A 50 -9.43 47.60 26.80
CA LEU A 50 -8.98 46.21 26.66
C LEU A 50 -10.17 45.26 26.47
N SER A 51 -10.04 44.28 25.57
CA SER A 51 -11.04 43.24 25.32
C SER A 51 -10.47 41.82 25.47
N ASN A 52 -11.30 40.91 25.98
CA ASN A 52 -11.02 39.48 26.14
C ASN A 52 -11.72 38.60 25.08
N GLU A 53 -12.36 39.22 24.10
CA GLU A 53 -12.99 38.59 22.94
C GLU A 53 -11.91 38.13 21.95
N ALA A 54 -12.09 36.95 21.37
CA ALA A 54 -11.11 36.38 20.42
C ALA A 54 -11.53 36.58 18.95
N ASP A 55 -12.73 37.11 18.76
CA ASP A 55 -13.47 37.32 17.51
C ASP A 55 -14.09 38.73 17.47
N SER A 56 -13.48 39.69 18.16
CA SER A 56 -13.95 41.07 18.21
C SER A 56 -13.63 41.80 16.90
N ASP A 57 -14.62 42.46 16.32
CA ASP A 57 -14.46 43.35 15.16
C ASP A 57 -14.20 44.81 15.56
N SER A 58 -13.92 45.08 16.84
CA SER A 58 -13.73 46.43 17.36
C SER A 58 -12.37 47.03 16.97
N GLU A 59 -12.38 48.16 16.26
CA GLU A 59 -11.17 48.91 15.89
C GLU A 59 -10.58 49.78 17.03
N ILE A 60 -11.31 49.91 18.14
CA ILE A 60 -10.93 50.81 19.26
C ILE A 60 -10.56 50.07 20.55
N THR A 61 -10.56 48.73 20.52
CA THR A 61 -10.15 47.91 21.67
C THR A 61 -8.91 47.08 21.35
N VAL A 62 -8.07 46.87 22.35
CA VAL A 62 -6.85 46.07 22.25
C VAL A 62 -7.09 44.71 22.88
N ALA A 63 -6.67 43.65 22.17
CA ALA A 63 -6.76 42.29 22.67
C ALA A 63 -5.87 42.08 23.91
N THR A 64 -6.39 41.41 24.92
CA THR A 64 -5.61 40.97 26.08
C THR A 64 -4.89 39.63 25.80
N SER A 65 -3.94 39.27 26.67
CA SER A 65 -3.33 37.94 26.67
C SER A 65 -4.34 36.79 26.77
N LYS A 66 -5.51 37.02 27.39
CA LYS A 66 -6.60 36.04 27.48
C LYS A 66 -7.26 35.78 26.13
N ALA A 67 -7.50 36.82 25.33
CA ALA A 67 -8.02 36.68 23.97
C ALA A 67 -7.04 35.90 23.08
N VAL A 68 -5.75 36.28 23.13
CA VAL A 68 -4.68 35.59 22.38
C VAL A 68 -4.56 34.13 22.78
N LYS A 69 -4.63 33.83 24.09
CA LYS A 69 -4.60 32.45 24.58
C LYS A 69 -5.79 31.63 24.05
N LYS A 70 -7.01 32.18 24.05
CA LYS A 70 -8.19 31.49 23.50
C LYS A 70 -7.99 31.15 22.02
N ALA A 71 -7.52 32.10 21.22
CA ALA A 71 -7.26 31.88 19.79
C ALA A 71 -6.17 30.81 19.58
N TYR A 72 -5.11 30.85 20.38
CA TYR A 72 -4.05 29.83 20.34
C TYR A 72 -4.58 28.43 20.71
N ASP A 73 -5.37 28.32 21.78
CA ASP A 73 -5.95 27.05 22.21
C ASP A 73 -6.87 26.48 21.11
N LEU A 74 -7.72 27.31 20.48
CA LEU A 74 -8.58 26.91 19.36
C LEU A 74 -7.77 26.45 18.14
N ALA A 75 -6.71 27.17 17.76
CA ALA A 75 -5.82 26.79 16.66
C ALA A 75 -5.10 25.47 16.95
N ASN A 76 -4.66 25.26 18.19
CA ASN A 76 -4.04 24.00 18.59
C ASN A 76 -5.04 22.83 18.51
N ILE A 77 -6.27 23.01 18.97
CA ILE A 77 -7.34 22.00 18.82
C ILE A 77 -7.62 21.68 17.35
N ALA A 78 -7.70 22.70 16.48
CA ALA A 78 -7.91 22.49 15.04
C ALA A 78 -6.77 21.69 14.40
N ASN A 79 -5.51 22.00 14.76
CA ASN A 79 -4.34 21.25 14.30
C ASN A 79 -4.36 19.79 14.79
N GLN A 80 -4.68 19.56 16.06
CA GLN A 80 -4.83 18.20 16.58
C GLN A 80 -5.96 17.43 15.89
N ASN A 81 -7.10 18.07 15.64
CA ASN A 81 -8.21 17.46 14.91
C ASN A 81 -7.80 17.11 13.47
N ALA A 82 -7.08 17.97 12.77
CA ALA A 82 -6.57 17.67 11.43
C ALA A 82 -5.59 16.48 11.43
N LEU A 83 -4.75 16.36 12.47
CA LEU A 83 -3.86 15.22 12.66
C LEU A 83 -4.63 13.93 13.04
N ASN A 84 -5.71 14.03 13.80
CA ASN A 84 -6.50 12.87 14.25
C ASN A 84 -7.58 12.44 13.24
N ASN A 85 -7.95 13.30 12.28
CA ASN A 85 -8.94 13.00 11.25
C ASN A 85 -8.34 12.37 9.99
N ASN A 86 -7.01 12.41 9.80
CA ASN A 86 -6.32 11.48 8.91
C ASN A 86 -6.17 10.07 9.53
N SER A 87 -6.46 10.03 10.84
CA SER A 87 -6.49 8.93 11.79
C SER A 87 -7.54 7.84 11.54
N ASN A 88 -8.77 8.27 11.78
CA ASN A 88 -9.83 7.36 12.22
C ASN A 88 -10.91 7.04 11.19
N LEU A 89 -10.71 7.40 9.92
CA LEU A 89 -11.78 7.23 8.93
C LEU A 89 -11.59 6.03 8.01
N TYR A 90 -10.51 5.88 7.23
CA TYR A 90 -10.39 4.75 6.29
C TYR A 90 -8.94 4.41 5.91
N LEU A 91 -8.52 3.14 6.08
CA LEU A 91 -7.32 2.50 5.50
C LEU A 91 -6.00 3.23 5.77
N GLU A 92 -5.67 3.44 7.04
CA GLU A 92 -4.36 3.97 7.42
C GLU A 92 -3.21 3.05 6.95
N LYS A 93 -2.37 3.54 6.03
CA LYS A 93 -1.20 2.79 5.52
C LYS A 93 -0.27 2.30 6.63
N LYS A 94 -0.13 3.07 7.72
CA LYS A 94 0.73 2.74 8.86
C LYS A 94 0.18 1.60 9.72
N GLN A 95 -1.14 1.41 9.73
CA GLN A 95 -1.79 0.43 10.59
C GLN A 95 -1.83 -0.97 9.97
N ASN A 96 -1.38 -1.15 8.71
CA ASN A 96 -1.37 -2.46 8.03
C ASN A 96 -2.71 -3.21 8.16
N ARG A 97 -3.83 -2.51 7.94
CA ARG A 97 -5.20 -3.05 8.04
C ARG A 97 -5.65 -3.43 9.46
N ALA A 98 -4.97 -2.95 10.50
CA ALA A 98 -5.43 -3.13 11.90
C ALA A 98 -6.73 -2.35 12.17
N ASP A 99 -7.00 -1.30 11.39
CA ASP A 99 -8.20 -0.49 11.42
C ASP A 99 -9.45 -1.17 10.85
N ILE A 100 -9.31 -2.32 10.16
CA ILE A 100 -10.44 -3.04 9.57
C ILE A 100 -11.15 -3.86 10.65
N PRO A 101 -12.41 -3.53 11.04
CA PRO A 101 -13.11 -4.21 12.13
C PRO A 101 -13.41 -5.67 11.81
N ASP A 102 -13.87 -5.94 10.60
CA ASP A 102 -14.12 -7.29 10.08
C ASP A 102 -13.25 -7.53 8.84
N LYS A 103 -12.08 -8.13 9.06
CA LYS A 103 -11.15 -8.47 7.98
C LYS A 103 -11.73 -9.51 7.02
N ALA A 104 -12.62 -10.38 7.48
CA ALA A 104 -13.21 -11.44 6.66
C ALA A 104 -14.26 -10.86 5.70
N GLU A 105 -15.20 -10.03 6.20
CA GLU A 105 -16.18 -9.34 5.35
C GLU A 105 -15.50 -8.36 4.39
N PHE A 106 -14.42 -7.68 4.82
CA PHE A 106 -13.62 -6.84 3.93
C PHE A 106 -13.02 -7.64 2.76
N VAL A 107 -12.39 -8.79 3.03
CA VAL A 107 -11.83 -9.68 2.00
C VAL A 107 -12.94 -10.21 1.07
N LYS A 108 -14.11 -10.53 1.61
CA LYS A 108 -15.29 -10.96 0.84
C LYS A 108 -15.81 -9.86 -0.08
N ASN A 109 -15.90 -8.61 0.39
CA ASN A 109 -16.33 -7.47 -0.40
C ASN A 109 -15.35 -7.12 -1.54
N LEU A 110 -14.08 -7.49 -1.40
CA LEU A 110 -13.09 -7.41 -2.48
C LEU A 110 -13.20 -8.57 -3.50
N GLY A 111 -14.10 -9.53 -3.30
CA GLY A 111 -14.21 -10.73 -4.14
C GLY A 111 -13.07 -11.74 -3.93
N LEU A 112 -12.34 -11.64 -2.80
CA LEU A 112 -11.15 -12.43 -2.50
C LEU A 112 -11.40 -13.57 -1.51
N SER A 113 -12.67 -13.85 -1.17
CA SER A 113 -13.08 -14.78 -0.09
C SER A 113 -12.48 -16.19 -0.21
N GLU A 114 -12.18 -16.67 -1.42
CA GLU A 114 -11.53 -17.98 -1.64
C GLU A 114 -10.05 -17.90 -2.06
N LEU A 115 -9.57 -16.72 -2.49
CA LEU A 115 -8.21 -16.54 -3.02
C LEU A 115 -7.19 -16.20 -1.95
N VAL A 116 -7.59 -15.49 -0.89
CA VAL A 116 -6.68 -15.02 0.18
C VAL A 116 -6.09 -16.16 1.02
N TYR A 117 -6.72 -17.34 1.00
CA TYR A 117 -6.28 -18.49 1.78
C TYR A 117 -5.48 -19.52 0.99
N ARG A 118 -5.39 -19.40 -0.34
CA ARG A 118 -4.61 -20.33 -1.14
C ARG A 118 -3.18 -19.82 -1.25
N ALA A 119 -2.31 -20.39 -0.43
CA ALA A 119 -0.87 -20.20 -0.62
C ALA A 119 -0.45 -20.70 -2.00
N VAL A 120 0.59 -20.08 -2.56
CA VAL A 120 1.25 -20.59 -3.76
C VAL A 120 1.98 -21.89 -3.40
N GLY A 121 1.72 -22.98 -4.13
CA GLY A 121 2.29 -24.29 -3.87
C GLY A 121 1.48 -25.45 -4.44
N ASN A 122 1.93 -26.69 -4.19
CA ASN A 122 1.38 -27.91 -4.79
C ASN A 122 0.63 -28.82 -3.80
N GLY A 123 0.34 -28.32 -2.59
CA GLY A 123 -0.42 -29.02 -1.56
C GLY A 123 -1.94 -28.85 -1.70
N PRO A 124 -2.73 -29.57 -0.89
CA PRO A 124 -4.18 -29.40 -0.83
C PRO A 124 -4.55 -27.93 -0.58
N ASN A 125 -5.56 -27.44 -1.30
CA ASN A 125 -6.05 -26.06 -1.22
C ASN A 125 -5.00 -24.97 -1.58
N GLN A 126 -3.94 -25.31 -2.32
CA GLN A 126 -2.97 -24.35 -2.85
C GLN A 126 -3.20 -24.06 -4.34
N VAL A 127 -2.65 -22.93 -4.81
CA VAL A 127 -2.57 -22.60 -6.25
C VAL A 127 -1.15 -22.93 -6.73
N PRO A 128 -0.97 -23.89 -7.65
CA PRO A 128 0.33 -24.18 -8.23
C PRO A 128 0.90 -22.95 -8.95
N ASP A 129 2.18 -22.67 -8.74
CA ASP A 129 2.89 -21.71 -9.60
C ASP A 129 3.19 -22.33 -10.97
N MET A 130 3.64 -21.50 -11.92
CA MET A 130 3.98 -21.96 -13.26
C MET A 130 5.17 -22.94 -13.27
N ASN A 131 6.10 -22.84 -12.31
CA ASN A 131 7.24 -23.76 -12.20
C ASN A 131 6.81 -25.16 -11.77
N SER A 132 5.64 -25.30 -11.14
CA SER A 132 5.01 -26.60 -10.88
C SER A 132 4.62 -27.37 -12.13
N PHE A 133 4.65 -26.72 -13.31
CA PHE A 133 4.41 -27.30 -14.61
C PHE A 133 5.68 -27.38 -15.48
N ASP A 134 6.85 -27.59 -14.87
CA ASP A 134 8.12 -27.68 -15.60
C ASP A 134 8.03 -28.63 -16.80
N ALA A 135 8.57 -28.19 -17.94
CA ALA A 135 8.43 -28.89 -19.20
C ALA A 135 9.62 -28.66 -20.13
N LYS A 136 9.94 -29.69 -20.90
CA LYS A 136 10.91 -29.65 -22.00
C LYS A 136 10.22 -30.06 -23.29
N LEU A 137 9.97 -29.10 -24.18
CA LEU A 137 9.17 -29.28 -25.40
C LEU A 137 10.02 -29.63 -26.64
N ASN A 138 10.91 -30.62 -26.51
CA ASN A 138 11.74 -31.12 -27.61
C ASN A 138 11.14 -32.42 -28.21
N GLU A 139 11.76 -32.95 -29.28
CA GLU A 139 11.38 -34.25 -29.88
C GLU A 139 11.32 -35.38 -28.83
N SER A 140 12.26 -35.36 -27.88
CA SER A 140 12.18 -36.10 -26.62
C SER A 140 12.06 -35.11 -25.47
N GLY A 141 10.93 -35.17 -24.77
CA GLY A 141 10.47 -34.14 -23.87
C GLY A 141 9.66 -34.67 -22.70
N TYR A 142 9.25 -33.76 -21.84
CA TYR A 142 8.40 -34.07 -20.69
C TYR A 142 7.56 -32.86 -20.28
N GLN A 143 6.50 -33.15 -19.53
CA GLN A 143 5.74 -32.19 -18.75
C GLN A 143 5.48 -32.78 -17.36
N MET A 144 5.87 -32.04 -16.34
CA MET A 144 5.54 -32.33 -14.95
C MET A 144 4.22 -31.63 -14.60
N LEU A 145 3.41 -32.26 -13.76
CA LEU A 145 2.14 -31.72 -13.27
C LEU A 145 2.23 -31.47 -11.76
N PRO A 146 1.48 -30.48 -11.22
CA PRO A 146 1.50 -30.16 -9.80
C PRO A 146 1.11 -31.32 -8.88
N SER A 147 0.37 -32.30 -9.40
CA SER A 147 0.02 -33.53 -8.67
C SER A 147 1.23 -34.45 -8.43
N GLY A 148 2.38 -34.15 -9.04
CA GLY A 148 3.56 -35.02 -9.10
C GLY A 148 3.53 -35.99 -10.29
N LEU A 149 2.42 -36.08 -11.02
CA LEU A 149 2.36 -36.86 -12.26
C LEU A 149 3.28 -36.24 -13.32
N MET A 150 3.97 -37.07 -14.08
CA MET A 150 4.83 -36.68 -15.18
C MET A 150 4.46 -37.45 -16.44
N ILE A 151 4.39 -36.72 -17.55
CA ILE A 151 4.24 -37.26 -18.89
C ILE A 151 5.57 -37.05 -19.61
N GLN A 152 6.14 -38.12 -20.17
CA GLN A 152 7.35 -38.06 -20.98
C GLN A 152 7.09 -38.63 -22.37
N TRP A 153 7.76 -38.10 -23.38
CA TRP A 153 7.71 -38.63 -24.74
C TRP A 153 9.09 -38.58 -25.37
N GLY A 154 9.26 -39.35 -26.45
CA GLY A 154 10.50 -39.27 -27.22
C GLY A 154 10.58 -40.27 -28.34
N VAL A 155 11.64 -40.14 -29.13
CA VAL A 155 11.97 -41.07 -30.21
C VAL A 155 13.22 -41.84 -29.82
N VAL A 156 13.14 -43.16 -29.88
CA VAL A 156 14.24 -44.10 -29.57
C VAL A 156 14.37 -45.15 -30.66
N ILE A 157 15.45 -45.94 -30.60
CA ILE A 157 15.66 -47.12 -31.45
C ILE A 157 15.04 -48.33 -30.75
N GLY A 158 14.27 -49.15 -31.47
CA GLY A 158 13.79 -50.44 -31.00
C GLY A 158 14.93 -51.32 -30.51
N SER A 159 14.64 -52.12 -29.50
CA SER A 159 15.64 -52.97 -28.84
C SER A 159 15.76 -54.29 -29.61
N THR A 160 16.99 -54.75 -29.80
CA THR A 160 17.27 -56.03 -30.51
C THR A 160 17.68 -57.16 -29.56
N SER A 161 17.67 -56.90 -28.25
CA SER A 161 17.96 -57.86 -27.19
C SER A 161 17.20 -57.49 -25.91
N THR A 162 16.94 -58.46 -25.04
CA THR A 162 16.19 -58.27 -23.79
C THR A 162 16.90 -57.37 -22.78
N ILE A 163 18.23 -57.24 -22.90
CA ILE A 163 19.06 -56.42 -22.02
C ILE A 163 19.33 -55.02 -22.60
N ASP A 164 18.96 -54.78 -23.87
CA ASP A 164 19.13 -53.48 -24.53
C ASP A 164 17.94 -52.56 -24.14
N VAL A 165 18.09 -51.82 -23.05
CA VAL A 165 17.03 -50.96 -22.52
C VAL A 165 17.17 -49.50 -22.96
N ARG A 166 16.08 -48.74 -22.83
CA ARG A 166 16.03 -47.30 -23.08
C ARG A 166 15.81 -46.57 -21.76
N LYS A 167 16.43 -45.39 -21.65
CA LYS A 167 16.32 -44.52 -20.48
C LYS A 167 15.29 -43.44 -20.74
N PHE A 168 14.46 -43.15 -19.73
CA PHE A 168 13.67 -41.95 -19.74
C PHE A 168 14.57 -40.71 -19.71
N SER A 169 14.13 -39.61 -20.30
CA SER A 169 14.89 -38.35 -20.29
C SER A 169 15.09 -37.83 -18.87
N ILE A 170 14.10 -38.06 -18.00
CA ILE A 170 14.17 -37.84 -16.57
C ILE A 170 13.63 -39.09 -15.85
N PRO A 171 14.31 -39.62 -14.82
CA PRO A 171 13.75 -40.65 -13.95
C PRO A 171 12.39 -40.25 -13.36
N PHE A 172 11.39 -41.14 -13.39
CA PHE A 172 10.20 -40.95 -12.56
C PHE A 172 10.60 -40.96 -11.08
N LYS A 173 9.97 -40.13 -10.26
CA LYS A 173 10.32 -39.99 -8.84
C LYS A 173 10.11 -41.31 -8.10
N ASN A 174 9.01 -42.01 -8.39
CA ASN A 174 8.65 -43.29 -7.79
C ASN A 174 8.53 -44.40 -8.83
N LYS A 175 7.64 -44.26 -9.83
CA LYS A 175 7.39 -45.31 -10.82
C LYS A 175 6.75 -44.81 -12.11
N CYS A 176 7.05 -45.52 -13.20
CA CYS A 176 6.30 -45.43 -14.44
C CYS A 176 5.06 -46.34 -14.35
N PHE A 177 3.90 -45.87 -14.81
CA PHE A 177 2.66 -46.65 -14.87
C PHE A 177 2.45 -47.30 -16.22
N VAL A 178 2.70 -46.55 -17.29
CA VAL A 178 2.44 -46.99 -18.66
C VAL A 178 3.51 -46.43 -19.59
N VAL A 179 3.93 -47.25 -20.53
CA VAL A 179 4.72 -46.84 -21.70
C VAL A 179 4.03 -47.47 -22.90
N THR A 180 3.79 -46.66 -23.93
CA THR A 180 3.29 -47.14 -25.22
C THR A 180 4.05 -46.46 -26.33
N GLY A 181 4.14 -47.10 -27.48
CA GLY A 181 4.87 -46.57 -28.62
C GLY A 181 4.20 -46.87 -29.95
N ASN A 182 4.58 -46.07 -30.94
CA ASN A 182 4.10 -46.15 -32.32
C ASN A 182 5.28 -46.05 -33.28
N TYR A 183 5.09 -46.56 -34.49
CA TYR A 183 6.04 -46.31 -35.58
C TYR A 183 6.11 -44.82 -35.88
N VAL A 184 7.31 -44.32 -36.20
CA VAL A 184 7.53 -42.88 -36.44
C VAL A 184 7.14 -42.49 -37.86
N ARG A 185 7.34 -43.39 -38.83
CA ARG A 185 7.09 -43.12 -40.26
C ARG A 185 5.93 -43.96 -40.76
N GLY A 186 5.10 -43.38 -41.63
CA GLY A 186 3.95 -44.10 -42.20
C GLY A 186 4.32 -45.29 -43.11
N GLY A 187 5.57 -45.36 -43.59
CA GLY A 187 6.07 -46.49 -44.36
C GLY A 187 6.71 -47.60 -43.51
N ASP A 188 6.90 -47.38 -42.21
CA ASP A 188 7.42 -48.40 -41.30
C ASP A 188 6.26 -49.32 -40.90
N TRP A 189 6.44 -50.62 -41.09
CA TRP A 189 5.44 -51.64 -40.77
C TRP A 189 6.12 -52.89 -40.20
N GLY A 190 5.34 -53.69 -39.49
CA GLY A 190 5.82 -54.92 -38.87
C GLY A 190 4.73 -55.59 -38.04
N GLN A 191 5.09 -56.61 -37.26
CA GLN A 191 4.11 -57.38 -36.48
C GLN A 191 3.66 -56.67 -35.18
N GLY A 192 4.23 -55.51 -34.86
CA GLY A 192 3.80 -54.67 -33.75
C GLY A 192 4.94 -54.14 -32.89
N ILE A 193 4.55 -53.43 -31.84
CA ILE A 193 5.44 -52.84 -30.84
C ILE A 193 5.07 -53.40 -29.47
N SER A 194 6.07 -53.83 -28.71
CA SER A 194 5.93 -54.22 -27.31
C SER A 194 6.73 -53.26 -26.45
N ALA A 195 6.14 -52.77 -25.36
CA ALA A 195 6.81 -51.93 -24.39
C ALA A 195 6.65 -52.53 -22.99
N GLU A 196 7.76 -52.63 -22.27
CA GLU A 196 7.83 -53.19 -20.92
C GLU A 196 8.59 -52.24 -20.00
N ILE A 197 7.99 -51.89 -18.88
CA ILE A 197 8.62 -51.03 -17.87
C ILE A 197 9.60 -51.89 -17.07
N ARG A 198 10.88 -51.49 -17.04
CA ARG A 198 11.92 -52.20 -16.27
C ARG A 198 12.12 -51.55 -14.90
N SER A 199 12.10 -50.23 -14.84
CA SER A 199 12.24 -49.46 -13.61
C SER A 199 11.63 -48.06 -13.75
N LYS A 200 11.83 -47.21 -12.75
CA LYS A 200 11.49 -45.77 -12.82
C LYS A 200 12.40 -44.99 -13.79
N GLU A 201 13.51 -45.58 -14.22
CA GLU A 201 14.54 -44.95 -15.07
C GLU A 201 14.56 -45.55 -16.48
N GLU A 202 14.11 -46.79 -16.61
CA GLU A 202 14.35 -47.61 -17.79
C GLU A 202 13.11 -48.38 -18.24
N PHE A 203 13.03 -48.57 -19.56
CA PHE A 203 12.01 -49.38 -20.21
C PHE A 203 12.62 -50.14 -21.39
N LEU A 204 12.06 -51.29 -21.70
CA LEU A 204 12.36 -52.05 -22.90
C LEU A 204 11.28 -51.74 -23.94
N ILE A 205 11.67 -51.41 -25.16
CA ILE A 205 10.74 -51.24 -26.27
C ILE A 205 11.24 -52.04 -27.46
N ILE A 206 10.43 -52.98 -27.93
CA ILE A 206 10.77 -53.90 -29.02
C ILE A 206 9.85 -53.59 -30.19
N VAL A 207 10.44 -53.52 -31.38
CA VAL A 207 9.71 -53.42 -32.63
C VAL A 207 9.90 -54.75 -33.36
N HIS A 208 8.81 -55.39 -33.74
CA HIS A 208 8.87 -56.58 -34.59
C HIS A 208 8.84 -56.16 -36.05
N ASP A 209 9.77 -56.68 -36.86
CA ASP A 209 9.76 -56.53 -38.31
C ASP A 209 8.64 -57.37 -38.96
N SER A 210 8.57 -57.36 -40.29
CA SER A 210 7.58 -58.14 -41.05
C SER A 210 7.70 -59.66 -40.86
N LEU A 211 8.88 -60.14 -40.50
CA LEU A 211 9.21 -61.56 -40.29
C LEU A 211 9.09 -61.96 -38.81
N GLY A 212 8.77 -61.01 -37.92
CA GLY A 212 8.67 -61.22 -36.48
C GLY A 212 9.99 -61.09 -35.72
N ASN A 213 11.10 -60.78 -36.40
CA ASN A 213 12.38 -60.55 -35.74
C ASN A 213 12.39 -59.19 -35.04
N TRP A 214 13.27 -59.06 -34.06
CA TRP A 214 13.43 -57.80 -33.33
C TRP A 214 14.22 -56.83 -34.19
N SER A 215 13.72 -55.60 -34.30
CA SER A 215 14.26 -54.57 -35.18
C SER A 215 14.76 -53.35 -34.40
N GLY A 216 15.90 -52.81 -34.85
CA GLY A 216 16.43 -51.51 -34.46
C GLY A 216 15.73 -50.31 -35.13
N SER A 217 14.47 -50.45 -35.54
CA SER A 217 13.72 -49.36 -36.19
C SER A 217 13.44 -48.21 -35.21
N ARG A 218 13.30 -46.98 -35.72
CA ARG A 218 12.89 -45.83 -34.90
C ARG A 218 11.45 -46.00 -34.42
N VAL A 219 11.23 -45.79 -33.13
CA VAL A 219 9.93 -45.85 -32.46
C VAL A 219 9.75 -44.61 -31.60
N GLN A 220 8.56 -44.01 -31.63
CA GLN A 220 8.19 -42.95 -30.70
C GLN A 220 7.43 -43.54 -29.52
N TYR A 221 7.64 -43.02 -28.33
CA TYR A 221 6.97 -43.46 -27.12
C TYR A 221 6.33 -42.31 -26.37
N ILE A 222 5.30 -42.63 -25.60
CA ILE A 222 4.76 -41.80 -24.52
C ILE A 222 4.69 -42.64 -23.25
N ALA A 223 5.10 -42.04 -22.15
CA ALA A 223 5.19 -42.66 -20.84
C ALA A 223 4.53 -41.76 -19.80
N ILE A 224 3.81 -42.36 -18.85
CA ILE A 224 3.16 -41.63 -17.74
C ILE A 224 3.54 -42.32 -16.44
N GLY A 225 3.94 -41.52 -15.46
CA GLY A 225 4.38 -41.97 -14.14
C GLY A 225 4.40 -40.83 -13.15
N TYR A 226 4.97 -41.05 -11.98
CA TYR A 226 5.24 -40.01 -10.99
C TYR A 226 6.54 -40.32 -10.27
#